data_AF-A0A838W3W7-F1
#
_entry.id   AF-A0A838W3W7-F1
#
_cell.length_a   1.000
_cell.length_b   1.000
_cell.length_c   1.000
_cell.angle_alpha   90.00
_cell.angle_beta   90.00
_cell.angle_gamma   90.00
#
_symmetry.space_group_name_H-M   'P 1'
#
loop_
_entity.id
_entity.type
_entity.pdbx_description
1 polymer ?
#
loop_
_entity_poly.entity_id
_entity_poly.type
_entity_poly.pdbx_seq_one_letter_code
_entity_poly.pdbx_strand_id
1 'polypeptide(L)'
;MPTSPARRPEPQDEEATTLIEQIRAAADLLEAIAADRALLVEADAADRLRLLKAAGQVSRPDALDRRRMVLATRRERKAAKVQRAESVLTETGIRKLRGQPVFSTPRLFAPVDFEQQDVTGEAHFREALEPRNCYVCKQDYSALHHFYDQLCPSCAELNYHKRTETADL
;
A
#
# COMPACT_ATOMS: atom_id res chain seq x y z
N MET A 1 -18.76 9.16 21.49
CA MET A 1 -18.24 7.89 20.94
C MET A 1 -18.82 7.73 19.55
N PRO A 2 -18.16 8.20 18.47
CA PRO A 2 -18.65 7.91 17.13
C PRO A 2 -18.38 6.42 16.84
N THR A 3 -19.43 5.62 16.85
CA THR A 3 -19.39 4.23 16.38
C THR A 3 -19.06 4.25 14.90
N SER A 4 -17.81 3.90 14.58
CA SER A 4 -17.33 3.71 13.22
C SER A 4 -18.25 2.69 12.53
N PRO A 5 -18.91 3.03 11.41
CA PRO A 5 -19.77 2.07 10.73
C PRO A 5 -18.90 0.92 10.24
N ALA A 6 -19.25 -0.30 10.66
CA ALA A 6 -18.59 -1.52 10.19
C ALA A 6 -18.63 -1.53 8.66
N ARG A 7 -17.44 -1.44 8.04
CA ARG A 7 -17.28 -1.48 6.59
C ARG A 7 -17.88 -2.81 6.11
N ARG A 8 -18.98 -2.74 5.36
CA ARG A 8 -19.51 -3.93 4.69
C ARG A 8 -18.43 -4.44 3.73
N PRO A 9 -18.14 -5.75 3.71
CA PRO A 9 -17.22 -6.30 2.73
C PRO A 9 -17.73 -5.96 1.34
N GLU A 10 -16.84 -5.50 0.47
CA GLU A 10 -17.17 -5.21 -0.92
C GLU A 10 -17.36 -6.55 -1.65
N PRO A 11 -18.20 -6.64 -2.71
CA PRO A 11 -18.49 -7.92 -3.38
C PRO A 11 -17.22 -8.65 -3.89
N GLN A 12 -16.13 -7.93 -4.14
CA GLN A 12 -14.82 -8.48 -4.50
C GLN A 12 -14.14 -9.25 -3.35
N ASP A 13 -14.41 -8.85 -2.10
CA ASP A 13 -13.87 -9.51 -0.90
C ASP A 13 -14.56 -10.86 -0.67
N GLU A 14 -15.86 -10.95 -0.96
CA GLU A 14 -16.65 -12.19 -0.89
C GLU A 14 -16.23 -13.19 -1.98
N GLU A 15 -16.01 -12.73 -3.21
CA GLU A 15 -15.47 -13.58 -4.30
C GLU A 15 -14.06 -14.10 -4.01
N ALA A 16 -13.21 -13.29 -3.38
CA ALA A 16 -11.86 -13.71 -3.00
C ALA A 16 -11.86 -14.71 -1.84
N THR A 17 -12.74 -14.53 -0.84
CA THR A 17 -12.89 -15.48 0.27
C THR A 17 -13.45 -16.82 -0.21
N THR A 18 -14.48 -16.80 -1.06
CA THR A 18 -15.04 -18.02 -1.66
C THR A 18 -14.00 -18.77 -2.52
N LEU A 19 -13.15 -18.07 -3.26
CA LEU A 19 -12.05 -18.69 -4.01
C LEU A 19 -11.01 -19.35 -3.09
N ILE A 20 -10.63 -18.70 -1.98
CA ILE A 20 -9.68 -19.28 -1.02
C ILE A 20 -10.26 -20.54 -0.37
N GLU A 21 -11.54 -20.53 -0.03
CA GLU A 21 -12.25 -21.70 0.51
C GLU A 21 -12.28 -22.85 -0.50
N GLN A 22 -12.57 -22.57 -1.77
CA GLN A 22 -12.52 -23.56 -2.85
C GLN A 22 -11.12 -24.15 -3.04
N ILE A 23 -10.06 -23.33 -2.94
CA ILE A 23 -8.68 -23.81 -3.01
C ILE A 23 -8.36 -24.75 -1.84
N ARG A 24 -8.81 -24.43 -0.62
CA ARG A 24 -8.63 -25.31 0.54
C ARG A 24 -9.35 -26.64 0.36
N ALA A 25 -10.62 -26.61 -0.03
CA ALA A 25 -11.38 -27.83 -0.29
C ALA A 25 -10.76 -28.69 -1.41
N ALA A 26 -10.21 -28.06 -2.45
CA ALA A 26 -9.49 -28.76 -3.51
C ALA A 26 -8.18 -29.38 -3.01
N ALA A 27 -7.45 -28.72 -2.11
CA ALA A 27 -6.25 -29.26 -1.48
C ALA A 27 -6.60 -30.49 -0.61
N ASP A 28 -7.61 -30.40 0.24
CA ASP A 28 -8.08 -31.50 1.08
C ASP A 28 -8.47 -32.74 0.24
N LEU A 29 -9.16 -32.52 -0.88
CA LEU A 29 -9.52 -33.60 -1.81
C LEU A 29 -8.28 -34.25 -2.46
N LEU A 30 -7.30 -33.45 -2.89
CA LEU A 30 -6.06 -33.96 -3.47
C LEU A 30 -5.23 -34.74 -2.46
N GLU A 31 -5.20 -34.29 -1.20
CA GLU A 31 -4.54 -34.99 -0.09
C GLU A 31 -5.24 -36.31 0.25
N ALA A 32 -6.56 -36.34 0.29
CA ALA A 32 -7.33 -37.57 0.47
C ALA A 32 -7.07 -38.60 -0.65
N ILE A 33 -7.04 -38.15 -1.91
CA ILE A 33 -6.73 -39.00 -3.07
C ILE A 33 -5.25 -39.46 -3.05
N ALA A 34 -4.34 -38.63 -2.52
CA ALA A 34 -2.94 -39.00 -2.36
C ALA A 34 -2.76 -40.07 -1.27
N ALA A 35 -3.56 -40.01 -0.20
CA ALA A 35 -3.57 -40.99 0.89
C ALA A 35 -4.25 -42.31 0.48
N ASP A 36 -5.36 -42.24 -0.26
CA ASP A 36 -6.07 -43.40 -0.81
C ASP A 36 -6.36 -43.22 -2.31
N ARG A 37 -5.57 -43.94 -3.11
CA ARG A 37 -5.68 -43.91 -4.58
C ARG A 37 -6.89 -44.69 -5.10
N ALA A 38 -7.54 -45.51 -4.28
CA ALA A 38 -8.74 -46.26 -4.66
C ALA A 38 -9.93 -45.33 -4.92
N LEU A 39 -9.97 -44.15 -4.30
CA LEU A 39 -10.99 -43.12 -4.53
C LEU A 39 -11.06 -42.66 -6.00
N LEU A 40 -9.97 -42.81 -6.77
CA LEU A 40 -9.96 -42.51 -8.22
C LEU A 40 -10.62 -43.61 -9.07
N VAL A 41 -10.87 -44.80 -8.52
CA VAL A 41 -11.53 -45.91 -9.21
C VAL A 41 -13.05 -45.75 -9.15
N GLU A 42 -13.57 -45.09 -8.11
CA GLU A 42 -14.99 -44.75 -7.97
C GLU A 42 -15.42 -43.65 -8.93
N ALA A 43 -14.49 -42.78 -9.34
CA ALA A 43 -14.71 -41.74 -10.34
C ALA A 43 -14.78 -42.33 -11.75
N ASP A 44 -15.58 -41.70 -12.62
CA ASP A 44 -15.60 -42.06 -14.02
C ASP A 44 -14.23 -41.79 -14.69
N ALA A 45 -13.95 -42.47 -15.81
CA ALA A 45 -12.68 -42.35 -16.49
C ALA A 45 -12.41 -40.93 -17.03
N ALA A 46 -13.46 -40.17 -17.34
CA ALA A 46 -13.35 -38.84 -17.93
C ALA A 46 -12.96 -37.79 -16.89
N ASP A 47 -13.62 -37.80 -15.73
CA ASP A 47 -13.38 -36.95 -14.58
C ASP A 47 -12.03 -37.27 -13.94
N ARG A 48 -11.66 -38.55 -13.84
CA ARG A 48 -10.31 -38.95 -13.41
C ARG A 48 -9.24 -38.34 -14.31
N LEU A 49 -9.41 -38.43 -15.63
CA LEU A 49 -8.46 -37.86 -16.59
C LEU A 49 -8.41 -36.34 -16.48
N ARG A 50 -9.57 -35.69 -16.35
CA ARG A 50 -9.69 -34.23 -16.19
C ARG A 50 -8.97 -33.75 -14.94
N LEU A 51 -9.20 -34.39 -13.81
CA LEU A 51 -8.58 -34.05 -12.52
C LEU A 51 -7.05 -34.19 -12.60
N LEU A 52 -6.55 -35.35 -13.05
CA LEU A 52 -5.11 -35.61 -13.14
C LEU A 52 -4.40 -34.65 -14.10
N LYS A 53 -5.04 -34.33 -15.24
CA LYS A 53 -4.52 -33.37 -16.21
C LYS A 53 -4.43 -31.97 -15.61
N ALA A 54 -5.51 -31.50 -14.97
CA ALA A 54 -5.55 -30.19 -14.32
C ALA A 54 -4.52 -30.09 -13.18
N ALA A 55 -4.46 -31.09 -12.30
CA ALA A 55 -3.47 -31.14 -11.22
C ALA A 55 -2.04 -31.13 -11.75
N GLY A 56 -1.77 -31.86 -12.84
CA GLY A 56 -0.48 -31.84 -13.52
C GLY A 56 -0.11 -30.47 -14.08
N GLN A 57 -1.04 -29.78 -14.73
CA GLN A 57 -0.84 -28.42 -15.27
C GLN A 57 -0.60 -27.37 -14.17
N VAL A 58 -1.29 -27.49 -13.04
CA VAL A 58 -1.09 -26.60 -11.88
C VAL A 58 0.27 -26.88 -11.21
N SER A 59 0.65 -28.15 -11.06
CA SER A 59 1.93 -28.54 -10.44
C SER A 59 3.14 -28.23 -11.31
N ARG A 60 3.04 -28.47 -12.61
CA ARG A 60 4.11 -28.27 -13.60
C ARG A 60 3.57 -27.41 -14.76
N PRO A 61 3.43 -26.10 -14.54
CA PRO A 61 2.98 -25.18 -15.59
C PRO A 61 4.02 -25.10 -16.72
N ASP A 62 3.54 -24.85 -17.93
CA ASP A 62 4.41 -24.59 -19.08
C ASP A 62 5.28 -23.34 -18.85
N ALA A 63 6.36 -23.18 -19.62
CA ALA A 63 7.30 -22.08 -19.50
C ALA A 63 6.61 -20.70 -19.59
N LEU A 64 5.58 -20.56 -20.43
CA LEU A 64 4.81 -19.33 -20.57
C LEU A 64 3.99 -19.02 -19.31
N ASP A 65 3.31 -20.02 -18.74
CA ASP A 65 2.46 -19.83 -17.56
C ASP A 65 3.31 -19.61 -16.31
N ARG A 66 4.46 -20.29 -16.19
CA ARG A 66 5.45 -19.99 -15.15
C ARG A 66 5.95 -18.55 -15.24
N ARG A 67 6.25 -18.06 -16.46
CA ARG A 67 6.67 -16.66 -16.67
C ARG A 67 5.56 -15.68 -16.28
N ARG A 68 4.31 -15.94 -16.66
CA ARG A 68 3.15 -15.11 -16.29
C ARG A 68 3.00 -15.01 -14.77
N MET A 69 3.06 -16.15 -14.07
CA MET A 69 3.00 -16.19 -12.60
C MET A 69 4.12 -15.36 -11.97
N VAL A 70 5.38 -15.56 -12.40
CA VAL A 70 6.52 -14.80 -11.86
C VAL A 70 6.37 -13.29 -12.10
N LEU A 71 5.87 -12.89 -13.27
CA LEU A 71 5.62 -11.47 -13.58
C LEU A 71 4.49 -10.89 -12.74
N ALA A 72 3.40 -11.64 -12.54
CA ALA A 72 2.28 -11.24 -11.68
C ALA A 72 2.75 -11.03 -10.24
N THR A 73 3.45 -12.00 -9.65
CA THR A 73 3.99 -11.88 -8.29
C THR A 73 5.00 -10.74 -8.16
N ARG A 74 5.86 -10.51 -9.16
CA ARG A 74 6.79 -9.36 -9.16
C ARG A 74 6.04 -8.03 -9.22
N ARG A 75 4.98 -7.94 -10.03
CA ARG A 75 4.12 -6.75 -10.13
C ARG A 75 3.44 -6.46 -8.80
N GLU A 76 2.86 -7.46 -8.17
CA GLU A 76 2.21 -7.34 -6.85
C GLU A 76 3.18 -6.87 -5.78
N ARG A 77 4.36 -7.49 -5.70
CA ARG A 77 5.41 -7.08 -4.75
C ARG A 77 5.86 -5.64 -4.98
N LYS A 78 6.03 -5.23 -6.24
CA LYS A 78 6.37 -3.85 -6.61
C LYS A 78 5.26 -2.88 -6.22
N ALA A 79 4.00 -3.22 -6.50
CA ALA A 79 2.85 -2.40 -6.14
C ALA A 79 2.73 -2.23 -4.62
N ALA A 80 2.87 -3.32 -3.85
CA ALA A 80 2.85 -3.28 -2.39
C ALA A 80 3.97 -2.39 -1.82
N LYS A 81 5.17 -2.45 -2.40
CA LYS A 81 6.29 -1.58 -2.00
C LYS A 81 5.98 -0.10 -2.27
N VAL A 82 5.48 0.23 -3.46
CA VAL A 82 5.10 1.60 -3.83
C VAL A 82 4.01 2.12 -2.91
N GLN A 83 2.97 1.33 -2.65
CA GLN A 83 1.85 1.70 -1.80
C GLN A 83 2.30 2.03 -0.37
N ARG A 84 3.20 1.23 0.21
CA ARG A 84 3.78 1.51 1.54
C ARG A 84 4.61 2.80 1.55
N ALA A 85 5.35 3.08 0.48
CA ALA A 85 6.11 4.32 0.38
C ALA A 85 5.18 5.53 0.24
N GLU A 86 4.13 5.40 -0.57
CA GLU A 86 3.12 6.45 -0.76
C GLU A 86 2.35 6.74 0.52
N SER A 87 1.98 5.74 1.32
CA SER A 87 1.22 5.95 2.57
C SER A 87 1.96 6.83 3.57
N VAL A 88 3.29 6.73 3.64
CA VAL A 88 4.10 7.60 4.52
C VAL A 88 4.14 9.04 3.97
N LEU A 89 4.25 9.20 2.65
CA LEU A 89 4.39 10.51 2.01
C LEU A 89 3.07 11.29 1.98
N THR A 90 1.93 10.62 1.73
CA THR A 90 0.60 11.26 1.67
C THR A 90 0.23 11.96 2.96
N GLU A 91 0.78 11.52 4.09
CA GLU A 91 0.51 12.13 5.37
C GLU A 91 1.27 13.45 5.61
N THR A 92 2.22 13.83 4.76
CA THR A 92 2.94 15.11 4.86
C THR A 92 2.04 16.31 4.55
N GLY A 93 2.30 17.44 5.23
CA GLY A 93 1.48 18.65 5.11
C GLY A 93 1.31 19.14 3.67
N ILE A 94 2.37 19.15 2.87
CA ILE A 94 2.29 19.63 1.47
C ILE A 94 1.41 18.72 0.60
N ARG A 95 1.42 17.40 0.80
CA ARG A 95 0.55 16.48 0.06
C ARG A 95 -0.89 16.55 0.53
N LYS A 96 -1.12 16.66 1.84
CA LYS A 96 -2.46 16.89 2.40
C LYS A 96 -3.10 18.14 1.81
N LEU A 97 -2.37 19.26 1.77
CA LEU A 97 -2.86 20.51 1.18
C LEU A 97 -3.16 20.38 -0.32
N ARG A 98 -2.27 19.72 -1.09
CA ARG A 98 -2.51 19.48 -2.53
C ARG A 98 -3.69 18.55 -2.82
N GLY A 99 -4.01 17.65 -1.88
CA GLY A 99 -5.12 16.72 -1.99
C GLY A 99 -6.49 17.31 -1.60
N GLN A 100 -6.52 18.53 -1.05
CA GLN A 100 -7.79 19.18 -0.70
C GLN A 100 -8.55 19.59 -1.98
N PRO A 101 -9.88 19.37 -2.03
CA PRO A 101 -10.68 19.67 -3.22
C PRO A 101 -10.79 21.17 -3.48
N VAL A 102 -10.65 22.00 -2.43
CA VAL A 102 -10.68 23.45 -2.51
C VAL A 102 -9.39 23.98 -1.90
N PHE A 103 -8.66 24.78 -2.67
CA PHE A 103 -7.51 25.51 -2.16
C PHE A 103 -8.01 26.68 -1.30
N SER A 104 -7.94 26.50 0.02
CA SER A 104 -8.23 27.57 0.97
C SER A 104 -7.02 28.48 1.09
N THR A 105 -7.08 29.66 0.49
CA THR A 105 -6.09 30.71 0.73
C THR A 105 -6.11 31.08 2.21
N PRO A 106 -4.98 30.98 2.93
CA PRO A 106 -4.90 31.45 4.30
C PRO A 106 -5.35 32.91 4.38
N ARG A 107 -6.16 33.26 5.38
CA ARG A 107 -6.60 34.65 5.57
C ARG A 107 -5.36 35.51 5.81
N LEU A 108 -5.23 36.59 5.05
CA LEU A 108 -4.10 37.52 5.11
C LEU A 108 -3.95 38.18 6.50
N PHE A 109 -5.02 38.20 7.28
CA PHE A 109 -5.03 38.69 8.65
C PHE A 109 -5.30 37.54 9.59
N ALA A 110 -4.49 37.47 10.66
CA ALA A 110 -4.76 36.56 11.76
C ALA A 110 -6.13 36.88 12.36
N PRO A 111 -6.90 35.87 12.81
CA PRO A 111 -8.09 36.12 13.60
C PRO A 111 -7.77 37.04 14.79
N VAL A 112 -8.72 37.89 15.16
CA VAL A 112 -8.67 38.60 16.45
C VAL A 112 -8.53 37.51 17.52
N ASP A 113 -7.48 37.58 18.34
CA ASP A 113 -7.10 36.60 19.37
C ASP A 113 -6.32 35.35 18.89
N PHE A 114 -5.58 35.41 17.77
CA PHE A 114 -4.67 34.32 17.39
C PHE A 114 -3.42 34.27 18.28
N GLU A 115 -3.31 33.21 19.09
CA GLU A 115 -2.07 32.85 19.79
C GLU A 115 -1.28 31.83 18.95
N GLN A 116 -0.03 32.17 18.62
CA GLN A 116 0.88 31.24 17.97
C GLN A 116 1.26 30.14 18.95
N GLN A 117 0.79 28.91 18.70
CA GLN A 117 1.25 27.72 19.40
C GLN A 117 2.37 27.08 18.59
N ASP A 118 3.60 27.26 19.06
CA ASP A 118 4.72 26.45 18.57
C ASP A 118 4.51 24.99 19.03
N VAL A 119 4.80 24.03 18.16
CA VAL A 119 4.73 22.61 18.52
C VAL A 119 5.87 22.32 19.50
N THR A 120 5.62 22.42 20.80
CA THR A 120 6.58 22.15 21.89
C THR A 120 6.74 20.65 22.19
N GLY A 121 6.64 19.80 21.16
CA GLY A 121 6.86 18.36 21.24
C GLY A 121 7.85 17.92 20.17
N GLU A 122 8.43 16.73 20.33
CA GLU A 122 9.32 16.13 19.33
C GLU A 122 8.68 16.25 17.94
N ALA A 123 9.27 17.06 17.06
CA ALA A 123 8.85 17.15 15.68
C ALA A 123 8.80 15.72 15.15
N HIS A 124 7.61 15.21 14.83
CA HIS A 124 7.42 13.83 14.42
C HIS A 124 8.04 13.63 13.03
N PHE A 125 9.36 13.50 12.99
CA PHE A 125 10.10 13.10 11.82
C PHE A 125 9.70 11.66 11.52
N ARG A 126 9.37 11.40 10.26
CA ARG A 126 8.99 10.07 9.79
C ARG A 126 10.09 9.56 8.90
N GLU A 127 10.33 8.27 8.87
CA GLU A 127 11.31 7.72 7.95
C GLU A 127 10.65 7.31 6.64
N ALA A 128 11.21 7.77 5.53
CA ALA A 128 10.94 7.24 4.22
C ALA A 128 11.47 5.81 4.14
N LEU A 129 10.68 4.91 3.56
CA LEU A 129 11.06 3.50 3.38
C LEU A 129 12.29 3.31 2.47
N GLU A 130 12.59 4.31 1.65
CA GLU A 130 13.80 4.35 0.82
C GLU A 130 14.43 5.74 0.90
N PRO A 131 15.77 5.85 0.86
CA PRO A 131 16.45 7.14 0.75
C PRO A 131 15.95 7.91 -0.48
N ARG A 132 15.68 9.20 -0.28
CA ARG A 132 15.22 10.14 -1.30
C ARG A 132 16.26 11.23 -1.48
N ASN A 133 16.31 11.86 -2.64
CA ASN A 133 17.27 12.92 -2.92
C ASN A 133 16.61 14.28 -2.70
N CYS A 134 17.22 15.14 -1.89
CA CYS A 134 16.68 16.46 -1.57
C CYS A 134 16.57 17.30 -2.85
N TYR A 135 15.41 17.90 -3.11
CA TYR A 135 15.21 18.70 -4.31
C TYR A 135 16.11 19.94 -4.35
N VAL A 136 16.55 20.44 -3.18
CA VAL A 136 17.40 21.63 -3.04
C VAL A 136 18.89 21.26 -3.06
N CYS A 137 19.39 20.59 -2.02
CA CYS A 137 20.82 20.31 -1.88
C CYS A 137 21.30 19.01 -2.54
N LYS A 138 20.38 18.20 -3.11
CA LYS A 138 20.64 16.91 -3.77
C LYS A 138 21.22 15.80 -2.89
N GLN A 139 21.37 16.02 -1.58
CA GLN A 139 21.78 14.98 -0.64
C GLN A 139 20.67 13.94 -0.43
N ASP A 140 21.07 12.69 -0.24
CA ASP A 140 20.15 11.61 0.11
C ASP A 140 19.70 11.76 1.57
N TYR A 141 18.42 11.49 1.82
CA TYR A 141 17.80 11.57 3.14
C TYR A 141 16.70 10.52 3.28
N SER A 142 16.52 10.00 4.48
CA SER A 142 15.39 9.12 4.84
C SER A 142 14.40 9.83 5.76
N ALA A 143 14.87 10.69 6.67
CA ALA A 143 14.01 11.43 7.58
C ALA A 143 13.18 12.50 6.83
N LEU A 144 11.86 12.37 6.88
CA LEU A 144 10.87 13.27 6.34
C LEU A 144 10.49 14.32 7.37
N HIS A 145 10.44 15.57 6.91
CA HIS A 145 9.85 16.66 7.66
C HIS A 145 8.32 16.53 7.68
N HIS A 146 7.67 16.99 8.75
CA HIS A 146 6.21 16.88 8.89
C HIS A 146 5.45 17.55 7.72
N PHE A 147 6.02 18.63 7.16
CA PHE A 147 5.43 19.37 6.05
C PHE A 147 5.95 18.97 4.65
N TYR A 148 7.27 18.80 4.48
CA TYR A 148 7.90 18.60 3.16
C TYR A 148 8.38 17.16 2.99
N ASP A 149 8.02 16.54 1.87
CA ASP A 149 8.37 15.17 1.54
C ASP A 149 9.49 15.05 0.48
N GLN A 150 9.88 16.18 -0.12
CA GLN A 150 10.89 16.29 -1.20
C GLN A 150 12.17 17.04 -0.77
N LEU A 151 12.30 17.38 0.51
CA LEU A 151 13.43 18.10 1.07
C LEU A 151 14.02 17.31 2.23
N CYS A 152 15.35 17.31 2.37
CA CYS A 152 15.98 16.81 3.59
C CYS A 152 15.60 17.68 4.80
N PRO A 153 15.72 17.18 6.05
CA PRO A 153 15.27 17.90 7.23
C PRO A 153 15.80 19.33 7.35
N SER A 154 17.09 19.55 7.07
CA SER A 154 17.70 20.89 7.16
C SER A 154 17.15 21.87 6.12
N CYS A 155 17.00 21.44 4.87
CA CYS A 155 16.37 22.26 3.83
C CYS A 155 14.88 22.48 4.10
N ALA A 156 14.18 21.46 4.61
CA ALA A 156 12.77 21.53 4.92
C ALA A 156 12.49 22.54 6.04
N GLU A 157 13.25 22.50 7.13
CA GLU A 157 13.14 23.43 8.26
C GLU A 157 13.32 24.88 7.80
N LEU A 158 14.42 25.15 7.09
CA LEU A 158 14.71 26.48 6.54
C LEU A 158 13.57 26.97 5.63
N ASN A 159 13.04 26.11 4.76
CA ASN A 159 11.95 26.49 3.87
C ASN A 159 10.63 26.65 4.60
N TYR A 160 10.39 25.89 5.67
CA TYR A 160 9.16 25.97 6.45
C TYR A 160 9.10 27.29 7.22
N HIS A 161 10.20 27.68 7.88
CA HIS A 161 10.33 28.97 8.55
C HIS A 161 10.03 30.15 7.61
N LYS A 162 10.53 30.11 6.38
CA LYS A 162 10.29 31.14 5.36
C LYS A 162 8.83 31.29 4.93
N ARG A 163 7.95 30.31 5.22
CA ARG A 163 6.54 30.38 4.84
C ARG A 163 5.76 31.41 5.66
N THR A 164 6.25 31.74 6.84
CA THR A 164 5.60 32.65 7.79
C THR A 164 6.44 33.90 8.03
N GLU A 165 7.56 34.06 7.32
CA GLU A 165 8.41 35.24 7.39
C GLU A 165 7.69 36.45 6.78
N THR A 166 7.69 37.56 7.50
CA THR A 166 7.10 38.84 7.08
C THR A 166 8.20 39.82 6.69
N ALA A 167 7.92 40.67 5.71
CA ALA A 167 8.77 41.78 5.32
C ALA A 167 7.94 43.05 5.27
N ASP A 168 8.52 44.16 5.72
CA ASP A 168 7.97 45.49 5.51
C ASP A 168 8.30 45.89 4.05
N LEU A 169 7.27 45.93 3.20
CA LEU A 169 7.37 46.13 1.74
C LEU A 169 7.09 47.58 1.35
#